data_AF-A0A7V9RU52-F1
#
_entry.id   AF-A0A7V9RU52-F1
#
_cell.length_a   1.000
_cell.length_b   1.000
_cell.length_c   1.000
_cell.angle_alpha   90.00
_cell.angle_beta   90.00
_cell.angle_gamma   90.00
#
_symmetry.space_group_name_H-M   'P 1'
#
loop_
_entity.id
_entity.type
_entity.pdbx_description
1 polymer ?
#
loop_
_entity_poly.entity_id
_entity_poly.type
_entity_poly.pdbx_seq_one_letter_code
_entity_poly.pdbx_strand_id
1 'polypeptide(L)' 'MGHIKEPEGVDFIINSRPLTKKEEVAISEYIRAYKAKHSHKQISTKQTGRRKTARKNVTA' A
#
# COMPACT_ATOMS: atom_id res chain seq x y z
N MET A 1 22.22 17.58 28.97
CA MET A 1 22.32 16.63 27.85
C MET A 1 21.93 17.38 26.59
N GLY A 2 22.88 17.67 25.70
CA GLY A 2 22.63 18.50 24.51
C GLY A 2 21.90 17.71 23.43
N HIS A 3 20.74 18.19 23.00
CA HIS A 3 20.02 17.64 21.86
C HIS A 3 20.53 18.31 20.58
N ILE A 4 21.21 17.57 19.73
CA ILE A 4 21.59 18.03 18.38
C ILE A 4 20.30 18.03 17.55
N LYS A 5 19.94 19.19 17.01
CA LYS A 5 18.80 19.30 16.10
C LYS A 5 19.13 18.55 14.81
N GLU A 6 18.20 17.72 14.34
CA GLU A 6 18.33 17.07 13.05
C GLU A 6 18.47 18.14 11.94
N PRO A 7 19.38 17.94 10.97
CA PRO A 7 19.59 18.90 9.88
C PRO A 7 18.34 18.99 8.99
N GLU A 8 17.91 20.23 8.73
CA GLU A 8 16.77 20.51 7.83
C GLU A 8 17.09 20.01 6.41
N GLY A 9 16.22 19.14 5.87
CA GLY A 9 16.34 18.63 4.50
C GLY A 9 17.10 17.32 4.33
N VAL A 10 17.33 16.53 5.40
CA VAL A 10 17.89 15.18 5.31
C VAL A 10 16.78 14.13 5.39
N ASP A 11 16.43 13.56 4.24
CA ASP A 11 15.56 12.39 4.15
C ASP A 11 16.42 11.11 4.21
N PHE A 12 16.22 10.28 5.24
CA PHE A 12 16.84 8.96 5.29
C PHE A 12 16.14 8.03 4.29
N ILE A 13 16.78 7.78 3.14
CA ILE A 13 16.33 6.75 2.20
C ILE A 13 16.73 5.39 2.77
N ILE A 14 15.77 4.71 3.41
CA ILE A 14 15.95 3.34 3.90
C ILE A 14 16.00 2.40 2.70
N ASN A 15 17.21 2.15 2.19
CA ASN A 15 17.46 1.14 1.17
C ASN A 15 17.33 -0.25 1.80
N SER A 16 16.11 -0.79 1.84
CA SER A 16 15.88 -2.17 2.25
C SER A 16 16.63 -3.11 1.31
N ARG A 17 17.22 -4.20 1.86
CA ARG A 17 17.88 -5.20 1.01
C ARG A 17 16.89 -5.72 -0.04
N PRO A 18 17.27 -5.80 -1.33
CA PRO A 18 16.41 -6.42 -2.32
C PRO A 18 16.21 -7.89 -1.96
N LEU A 19 15.02 -8.42 -2.24
CA LEU A 19 14.75 -9.84 -2.04
C LEU A 19 15.62 -10.66 -2.98
N THR A 20 16.17 -11.76 -2.47
CA THR A 20 16.83 -12.75 -3.31
C THR A 20 15.78 -13.56 -4.08
N LYS A 21 16.15 -14.12 -5.24
CA LYS A 21 15.23 -14.94 -6.06
C LYS A 21 14.57 -16.09 -5.26
N LYS A 22 15.30 -16.66 -4.28
CA LYS A 22 14.78 -17.74 -3.42
C LYS A 22 13.69 -17.22 -2.47
N GLU A 23 13.92 -16.06 -1.86
CA GLU A 23 12.95 -15.42 -0.96
C GLU A 23 11.70 -14.98 -1.73
N GLU A 24 11.88 -14.45 -2.94
CA GLU A 24 10.78 -14.06 -3.83
C GLU A 24 9.86 -15.24 -4.15
N VAL A 25 10.44 -16.38 -4.54
CA VAL A 25 9.68 -17.61 -4.84
C VAL A 25 8.97 -18.12 -3.59
N ALA A 26 9.65 -18.18 -2.44
CA ALA A 26 9.05 -18.65 -1.18
C ALA A 26 7.85 -17.79 -0.75
N ILE A 27 7.95 -16.47 -0.89
CA ILE A 27 6.85 -15.54 -0.61
C ILE A 27 5.69 -15.77 -1.59
N SER A 28 5.99 -15.93 -2.87
CA SER A 28 4.98 -16.17 -3.91
C SER A 28 4.19 -17.45 -3.66
N GLU A 29 4.87 -18.54 -3.30
CA GLU A 29 4.27 -19.83 -2.95
C GLU A 29 3.40 -19.71 -1.69
N TYR A 30 3.90 -19.04 -0.65
CA TYR A 30 3.14 -18.80 0.58
C TYR A 30 1.85 -18.04 0.30
N ILE A 31 1.91 -16.95 -0.47
CA ILE A 31 0.73 -16.15 -0.83
C ILE A 31 -0.26 -16.99 -1.63
N ARG A 32 0.22 -17.79 -2.60
CA ARG A 32 -0.64 -18.67 -3.41
C ARG A 32 -1.37 -19.67 -2.52
N ALA A 33 -0.66 -20.35 -1.63
CA ALA A 33 -1.24 -21.32 -0.70
C ALA A 33 -2.23 -20.66 0.27
N TYR A 34 -1.89 -19.47 0.80
CA TYR A 34 -2.76 -18.71 1.68
C TYR A 34 -4.04 -18.29 0.97
N LYS A 35 -3.94 -17.72 -0.24
CA LYS A 35 -5.11 -17.32 -1.04
C LYS A 35 -5.99 -18.52 -1.41
N ALA A 36 -5.39 -19.66 -1.77
CA ALA A 36 -6.14 -20.88 -2.06
C ALA A 36 -6.95 -21.34 -0.84
N LYS A 37 -6.36 -21.28 0.37
CA LYS A 37 -7.02 -21.63 1.63
C LYS A 37 -8.12 -20.65 2.04
N HIS A 38 -8.02 -19.38 1.64
CA HIS A 38 -8.92 -18.30 2.10
C HIS A 38 -9.82 -17.73 0.99
N SER A 39 -9.86 -18.36 -0.19
CA SER A 39 -10.56 -17.90 -1.39
C SER A 39 -12.08 -17.75 -1.21
N HIS A 40 -12.66 -18.48 -0.25
CA HIS A 40 -14.09 -18.49 0.02
C HIS A 40 -14.57 -17.32 0.89
N LYS A 41 -13.66 -16.54 1.49
CA LYS A 41 -14.03 -15.32 2.23
C LYS A 41 -14.18 -14.17 1.23
N GLN A 42 -15.16 -14.29 0.34
CA GLN A 42 -15.57 -13.19 -0.53
C GLN A 42 -16.08 -12.06 0.36
N ILE A 43 -15.26 -11.03 0.51
CA ILE A 43 -15.68 -9.76 1.10
C ILE A 43 -16.70 -9.22 0.12
N SER A 44 -17.98 -9.29 0.46
CA SER A 44 -19.03 -8.68 -0.32
C SER A 44 -18.72 -7.18 -0.39
N THR A 45 -18.15 -6.76 -1.51
CA THR A 45 -17.92 -5.34 -1.76
C THR A 45 -19.30 -4.73 -1.93
N LYS A 46 -19.84 -4.13 -0.86
CA LYS A 46 -21.01 -3.25 -0.97
C LYS A 46 -20.61 -2.13 -1.91
N GLN A 47 -21.06 -2.25 -3.15
CA GLN A 47 -20.85 -1.27 -4.20
C GLN A 47 -21.63 -0.01 -3.81
N THR A 48 -20.99 0.90 -3.08
CA THR A 48 -21.57 2.21 -2.82
C THR A 48 -21.44 3.03 -4.11
N GLY A 49 -22.54 3.11 -4.86
CA GLY A 49 -22.63 3.86 -6.10
C GLY A 49 -22.17 5.31 -5.89
N ARG A 50 -21.16 5.75 -6.63
CA ARG A 50 -20.72 7.14 -6.65
C ARG A 50 -21.84 8.01 -7.25
N ARG A 51 -22.54 8.78 -6.43
CA ARG A 51 -23.37 9.90 -6.88
C ARG A 51 -22.44 10.92 -7.55
N LYS A 52 -22.59 11.12 -8.87
CA LYS A 52 -21.93 12.22 -9.59
C LYS A 52 -22.56 13.54 -9.10
N THR A 53 -21.86 14.30 -8.27
CA THR A 53 -22.24 15.69 -8.02
C THR A 53 -21.75 16.53 -9.19
N ALA A 54 -22.71 17.19 -9.84
CA ALA A 54 -22.50 18.02 -11.02
C ALA A 54 -21.54 19.20 -10.70
N ARG A 55 -20.56 19.42 -11.57
CA ARG A 55 -19.74 20.63 -11.58
C ARG A 55 -20.66 21.83 -11.86
N LYS A 56 -20.85 22.73 -10.89
CA LYS A 56 -21.27 24.10 -11.20
C LYS A 56 -20.02 24.91 -11.42
N ASN A 57 -19.76 25.26 -12.68
CA ASN A 57 -18.75 26.23 -13.05
C ASN A 57 -19.17 27.60 -12.49
N VAL A 58 -18.25 28.28 -11.81
CA VAL A 58 -18.44 29.66 -11.33
C VAL A 58 -18.18 30.60 -12.51
N THR A 59 -19.13 31.48 -12.81
CA THR A 59 -19.04 32.52 -13.85
C THR A 59 -18.92 33.90 -13.22
N ALA A 60 -18.01 34.70 -13.81
CA ALA A 60 -17.84 36.16 -13.82
C ALA A 60 -17.50 36.87 -12.50
#